data_AF-A0A7K3A7W0-F1
#
_entry.id   AF-A0A7K3A7W0-F1
#
_cell.length_a   1.000
_cell.length_b   1.000
_cell.length_c   1.000
_cell.angle_alpha   90.00
_cell.angle_beta   90.00
_cell.angle_gamma   90.00
#
_symmetry.space_group_name_H-M   'P 1'
#
loop_
_entity.id
_entity.type
_entity.pdbx_description
1 polymer ?
#
loop_
_entity_poly.entity_id
_entity_poly.type
_entity_poly.pdbx_seq_one_letter_code
_entity_poly.pdbx_strand_id
1 'polypeptide(L)'
;MSTLRVTAETLTIHPHPNADALELAQVGLYRAVVAKGAYRTGDTAVYIPEQSVLPAALIEELGLTGRLAGGNADRVKAVRLRGELSQGIVCRPGALAAVDLSVAAADGTDFAQALGITKWVPPIPPTMNGDVEAAPDLLPWVDIENIQRFPDVFAPGEPVAVTEKLHGSACLVTYVAAEERVYVSSKGFGAKSLALKEDPRNLYWRAVRGHGVPEVAARLAERLGAARVGIFGEVYGAGVQDLAYGADGRGRTLGYAAFDVSVEIGGAVRWLDAAEAAGLLDGELPFVPVLFTGPYDTARVLELASGRETVSGRGLHLREGVVIRAAAERYSPVTGGRAVAKAVSPAYLTRKGGTEYE
;
A
#
# COMPACT_ATOMS: atom_id res chain seq x y z
N MET A 1 -6.17 4.78 -1.02
CA MET A 1 -5.16 4.74 0.05
C MET A 1 -5.61 3.72 1.09
N SER A 2 -4.70 3.01 1.80
CA SER A 2 -5.15 2.22 2.97
C SER A 2 -5.90 3.11 3.94
N THR A 3 -7.04 2.64 4.42
CA THR A 3 -7.94 3.45 5.26
C THR A 3 -7.27 3.70 6.60
N LEU A 4 -7.16 4.97 7.03
CA LEU A 4 -6.77 5.26 8.41
C LEU A 4 -7.93 4.82 9.30
N ARG A 5 -7.69 3.84 10.18
CA ARG A 5 -8.63 3.44 11.22
C ARG A 5 -7.89 3.37 12.54
N VAL A 6 -8.42 4.02 13.56
CA VAL A 6 -7.91 3.97 14.93
C VAL A 6 -8.91 3.16 15.75
N THR A 7 -8.60 1.91 16.03
CA THR A 7 -9.57 0.95 16.59
C THR A 7 -9.10 0.38 17.92
N ALA A 8 -10.03 -0.13 18.71
CA ALA A 8 -9.71 -0.95 19.86
C ALA A 8 -9.31 -2.36 19.42
N GLU A 9 -8.30 -2.94 20.05
CA GLU A 9 -7.66 -4.19 19.65
C GLU A 9 -7.32 -5.03 20.88
N THR A 10 -7.54 -6.34 20.77
CA THR A 10 -7.10 -7.30 21.78
C THR A 10 -5.61 -7.55 21.63
N LEU A 11 -4.86 -7.40 22.73
CA LEU A 11 -3.41 -7.45 22.74
C LEU A 11 -2.89 -8.85 23.09
N THR A 12 -1.82 -9.27 22.42
CA THR A 12 -0.90 -10.29 22.95
C THR A 12 0.39 -9.62 23.38
N ILE A 13 0.80 -9.77 24.65
CA ILE A 13 2.02 -9.15 25.18
C ILE A 13 3.16 -10.17 25.15
N HIS A 14 4.29 -9.74 24.55
CA HIS A 14 5.53 -10.51 24.49
C HIS A 14 6.64 -9.79 25.26
N PRO A 15 7.58 -10.54 25.87
CA PRO A 15 8.76 -9.92 26.45
C PRO A 15 9.59 -9.23 25.38
N HIS A 16 10.17 -8.07 25.70
CA HIS A 16 11.15 -7.43 24.84
C HIS A 16 12.51 -8.12 25.00
N PRO A 17 13.13 -8.66 23.94
CA PRO A 17 14.33 -9.49 24.06
C PRO A 17 15.56 -8.70 24.55
N ASN A 18 15.60 -7.40 24.27
CA ASN A 18 16.77 -6.54 24.53
C ASN A 18 16.49 -5.37 25.51
N ALA A 19 15.43 -5.43 26.33
CA ALA A 19 15.09 -4.34 27.25
C ALA A 19 14.24 -4.79 28.45
N ASP A 20 14.70 -4.51 29.66
CA ASP A 20 14.02 -4.95 30.89
C ASP A 20 12.78 -4.14 31.25
N ALA A 21 12.70 -2.89 30.78
CA ALA A 21 11.63 -1.94 31.08
C ALA A 21 10.55 -1.88 29.98
N LEU A 22 10.69 -2.67 28.91
CA LEU A 22 9.81 -2.64 27.75
C LEU A 22 9.22 -4.02 27.45
N GLU A 23 8.09 -4.03 26.77
CA GLU A 23 7.40 -5.21 26.24
C GLU A 23 6.93 -4.91 24.81
N LEU A 24 6.47 -5.94 24.09
CA LEU A 24 5.91 -5.82 22.75
C LEU A 24 4.42 -6.17 22.80
N ALA A 25 3.56 -5.18 22.58
CA ALA A 25 2.13 -5.38 22.38
C ALA A 25 1.87 -5.73 20.91
N GLN A 26 1.33 -6.92 20.67
CA GLN A 26 0.96 -7.39 19.35
C GLN A 26 -0.50 -7.05 19.04
N VAL A 27 -0.73 -6.46 17.86
CA VAL A 27 -2.03 -6.12 17.26
C VAL A 27 -2.05 -6.70 15.85
N GLY A 28 -2.87 -7.71 15.59
CA GLY A 28 -2.74 -8.51 14.36
C GLY A 28 -1.33 -9.12 14.27
N LEU A 29 -0.59 -8.80 13.20
CA LEU A 29 0.84 -9.13 13.07
C LEU A 29 1.77 -7.92 13.28
N TYR A 30 1.23 -6.76 13.68
CA TYR A 30 2.03 -5.63 14.11
C TYR A 30 2.51 -5.82 15.54
N ARG A 31 3.66 -5.20 15.86
CA ARG A 31 4.15 -5.07 17.24
C ARG A 31 4.41 -3.61 17.54
N ALA A 32 3.91 -3.13 18.67
CA ALA A 32 4.21 -1.82 19.22
C ALA A 32 4.93 -2.00 20.56
N VAL A 33 6.00 -1.24 20.77
CA VAL A 33 6.73 -1.25 22.03
C VAL A 33 5.92 -0.50 23.09
N VAL A 34 5.71 -1.15 24.23
CA VAL A 34 4.97 -0.61 25.39
C VAL A 34 5.83 -0.69 26.65
N ALA A 35 5.50 0.11 27.66
CA ALA A 35 6.16 0.00 28.96
C ALA A 35 5.80 -1.33 29.64
N LYS A 36 6.78 -1.96 30.27
CA LYS A 36 6.58 -3.25 30.94
C LYS A 36 5.51 -3.17 32.02
N GLY A 37 4.57 -4.11 32.00
CA GLY A 37 3.47 -4.19 32.96
C GLY A 37 2.34 -3.19 32.73
N ALA A 38 2.39 -2.37 31.67
CA ALA A 38 1.29 -1.48 31.31
C ALA A 38 0.05 -2.24 30.79
N TYR A 39 0.27 -3.44 30.22
CA TYR A 39 -0.77 -4.28 29.63
C TYR A 39 -0.53 -5.75 29.97
N ARG A 40 -1.57 -6.59 29.84
CA ARG A 40 -1.49 -8.05 29.91
C ARG A 40 -2.07 -8.68 28.64
N THR A 41 -1.65 -9.89 28.29
CA THR A 41 -2.28 -10.63 27.20
C THR A 41 -3.77 -10.81 27.48
N GLY A 42 -4.61 -10.49 26.49
CA GLY A 42 -6.07 -10.47 26.63
C GLY A 42 -6.65 -9.09 26.94
N ASP A 43 -5.82 -8.11 27.32
CA ASP A 43 -6.25 -6.73 27.46
C ASP A 43 -6.72 -6.15 26.12
N THR A 44 -7.69 -5.23 26.17
CA THR A 44 -8.06 -4.39 25.03
C THR A 44 -7.48 -2.97 25.20
N ALA A 45 -6.97 -2.42 24.10
CA ALA A 45 -6.43 -1.06 24.02
C ALA A 45 -6.61 -0.46 22.62
N VAL A 46 -6.49 0.85 22.49
CA VAL A 46 -6.56 1.55 21.20
C VAL A 46 -5.24 1.44 20.46
N TYR A 47 -5.30 1.05 19.20
CA TYR A 47 -4.18 1.03 18.27
C TYR A 47 -4.24 2.23 17.31
N ILE A 48 -3.19 3.06 17.34
CA ILE A 48 -3.00 4.18 16.43
C ILE A 48 -1.95 3.77 15.39
N PRO A 49 -2.32 3.61 14.11
CA PRO A 49 -1.41 3.11 13.08
C PRO A 49 -0.38 4.16 12.63
N GLU A 50 0.60 3.70 11.84
CA GLU A 50 1.54 4.57 11.13
C GLU A 50 0.81 5.59 10.24
N GLN A 51 1.47 6.71 9.91
CA GLN A 51 0.91 7.86 9.17
C GLN A 51 -0.21 8.63 9.91
N SER A 52 -0.56 8.26 11.14
CA SER A 52 -1.45 9.07 11.99
C SER A 52 -0.77 10.38 12.40
N VAL A 53 -1.49 11.49 12.33
CA VAL A 53 -1.12 12.80 12.90
C VAL A 53 -1.97 13.02 14.14
N LEU A 54 -1.33 13.15 15.29
CA LEU A 54 -2.00 13.25 16.60
C LEU A 54 -2.14 14.72 17.02
N PRO A 55 -3.23 15.10 17.71
CA PRO A 55 -3.33 16.41 18.33
C PRO A 55 -2.37 16.54 19.51
N ALA A 56 -1.87 17.75 19.76
CA ALA A 56 -0.87 18.03 20.80
C ALA A 56 -1.25 17.53 22.20
N ALA A 57 -2.53 17.65 22.58
CA ALA A 57 -3.03 17.18 23.88
C ALA A 57 -2.87 15.66 24.04
N LEU A 58 -3.16 14.88 22.99
CA LEU A 58 -2.99 13.43 23.03
C LEU A 58 -1.50 13.05 23.07
N ILE A 59 -0.64 13.80 22.36
CA ILE A 59 0.81 13.57 22.40
C ILE A 59 1.37 13.79 23.81
N GLU A 60 0.93 14.85 24.48
CA GLU A 60 1.31 15.17 25.86
C GLU A 60 0.82 14.10 26.83
N GLU A 61 -0.45 13.71 26.73
CA GLU A 61 -1.07 12.66 27.54
C GLU A 61 -0.29 11.33 27.44
N LEU A 62 0.14 10.96 26.23
CA LEU A 62 0.90 9.74 25.98
C LEU A 62 2.39 9.84 26.32
N GLY A 63 2.87 11.03 26.75
CA GLY A 63 4.28 11.26 27.06
C GLY A 63 5.21 11.20 25.83
N LEU A 64 4.68 11.52 24.65
CA LEU A 64 5.37 11.42 23.35
C LEU A 64 5.86 12.76 22.82
N THR A 65 5.78 13.83 23.62
CA THR A 65 6.22 15.18 23.25
C THR A 65 7.64 15.17 22.69
N GLY A 66 7.79 15.64 21.45
CA GLY A 66 9.07 15.70 20.74
C GLY A 66 9.62 14.36 20.23
N ARG A 67 8.85 13.27 20.32
CA ARG A 67 9.31 11.91 19.95
C ARG A 67 8.75 11.40 18.62
N LEU A 68 7.67 11.98 18.13
CA LEU A 68 7.07 11.60 16.86
C LEU A 68 7.78 12.29 15.68
N ALA A 69 7.45 11.87 14.45
CA ALA A 69 8.08 12.40 13.24
C ALA A 69 7.39 13.66 12.72
N GLY A 70 8.00 14.27 11.69
CA GLY A 70 7.49 15.49 11.06
C GLY A 70 8.03 16.75 11.73
N GLY A 71 7.86 17.90 11.07
CA GLY A 71 8.35 19.19 11.58
C GLY A 71 7.69 19.59 12.92
N ASN A 72 6.46 19.15 13.14
CA ASN A 72 5.68 19.39 14.36
C ASN A 72 5.86 18.29 15.42
N ALA A 73 6.62 17.23 15.13
CA ALA A 73 6.75 16.05 15.98
C ALA A 73 5.40 15.45 16.42
N ASP A 74 4.48 15.26 15.46
CA ASP A 74 3.10 14.81 15.67
C ASP A 74 2.71 13.56 14.85
N ARG A 75 3.61 13.09 13.96
CA ARG A 75 3.32 11.99 13.03
C ARG A 75 3.88 10.64 13.50
N VAL A 76 3.02 9.64 13.60
CA VAL A 76 3.42 8.25 13.88
C VAL A 76 4.16 7.65 12.69
N LYS A 77 5.31 7.04 12.95
CA LYS A 77 6.09 6.25 11.99
C LYS A 77 6.59 4.98 12.65
N ALA A 78 6.89 3.95 11.87
CA ALA A 78 7.68 2.84 12.37
C ALA A 78 9.06 3.31 12.87
N VAL A 79 9.49 2.72 13.98
CA VAL A 79 10.81 2.97 14.58
C VAL A 79 11.44 1.65 15.02
N ARG A 80 12.77 1.66 15.22
CA ARG A 80 13.44 0.60 15.98
C ARG A 80 13.78 1.09 17.37
N LEU A 81 13.31 0.35 18.38
CA LEU A 81 13.65 0.60 19.78
C LEU A 81 14.37 -0.63 20.29
N ARG A 82 15.65 -0.46 20.68
CA ARG A 82 16.51 -1.55 21.17
C ARG A 82 16.52 -2.78 20.24
N GLY A 83 16.56 -2.54 18.93
CA GLY A 83 16.61 -3.57 17.89
C GLY A 83 15.24 -4.00 17.36
N GLU A 84 14.20 -3.95 18.18
CA GLU A 84 12.85 -4.38 17.81
C GLU A 84 12.12 -3.32 16.99
N LEU A 85 11.36 -3.78 15.99
CA LEU A 85 10.47 -2.93 15.20
C LEU A 85 9.22 -2.59 16.04
N SER A 86 8.90 -1.30 16.13
CA SER A 86 7.68 -0.78 16.72
C SER A 86 6.85 -0.09 15.64
N GLN A 87 5.64 -0.58 15.38
CA GLN A 87 4.71 -0.09 14.37
C GLN A 87 3.41 0.38 15.02
N GLY A 88 3.14 1.67 14.94
CA GLY A 88 2.00 2.29 15.60
C GLY A 88 2.21 2.53 17.09
N ILE A 89 1.13 2.92 17.77
CA ILE A 89 1.07 3.20 19.21
C ILE A 89 -0.09 2.42 19.81
N VAL A 90 0.14 1.79 20.96
CA VAL A 90 -0.90 1.14 21.77
C VAL A 90 -1.14 1.97 23.02
N CYS A 91 -2.39 2.41 23.22
CA CYS A 91 -2.74 3.36 24.29
C CYS A 91 -4.16 3.18 24.82
N ARG A 92 -4.46 3.83 25.95
CA ARG A 92 -5.82 3.97 26.50
C ARG A 92 -6.08 5.47 26.75
N PRO A 93 -6.47 6.24 25.73
CA PRO A 93 -6.68 7.67 25.88
C PRO A 93 -7.77 7.99 26.91
N GLY A 94 -7.58 9.02 27.72
CA GLY A 94 -8.55 9.47 28.73
C GLY A 94 -9.89 9.87 28.12
N ALA A 95 -9.89 10.38 26.88
CA ALA A 95 -11.09 10.68 26.10
C ALA A 95 -12.00 9.45 25.88
N LEU A 96 -11.47 8.23 26.03
CA LEU A 96 -12.18 6.97 25.85
C LEU A 96 -12.31 6.19 27.17
N ALA A 97 -12.05 6.80 28.33
CA ALA A 97 -12.08 6.11 29.62
C ALA A 97 -13.45 5.51 30.00
N ALA A 98 -14.53 6.08 29.47
CA ALA A 98 -15.90 5.58 29.69
C ALA A 98 -16.37 4.59 28.60
N VAL A 99 -15.54 4.30 27.59
CA VAL A 99 -15.87 3.37 26.51
C VAL A 99 -15.45 1.96 26.90
N ASP A 100 -16.34 0.99 26.74
CA ASP A 100 -15.97 -0.42 26.80
C ASP A 100 -15.19 -0.77 25.52
N LEU A 101 -13.87 -0.78 25.64
CA LEU A 101 -12.99 -1.06 24.51
C LEU A 101 -13.16 -2.48 23.97
N SER A 102 -13.57 -3.45 24.79
CA SER A 102 -13.76 -4.84 24.34
C SER A 102 -14.98 -4.96 23.41
N VAL A 103 -16.07 -4.26 23.73
CA VAL A 103 -17.22 -4.12 22.82
C VAL A 103 -16.82 -3.36 21.57
N ALA A 104 -16.12 -2.23 21.73
CA ALA A 104 -15.70 -1.41 20.60
C ALA A 104 -14.76 -2.16 19.63
N ALA A 105 -13.92 -3.07 20.14
CA ALA A 105 -13.06 -3.92 19.34
C ALA A 105 -13.87 -4.92 18.51
N ALA A 106 -14.90 -5.54 19.09
CA ALA A 106 -15.80 -6.44 18.37
C ALA A 106 -16.58 -5.72 17.27
N ASP A 107 -17.01 -4.49 17.53
CA ASP A 107 -17.74 -3.65 16.58
C ASP A 107 -16.83 -3.01 15.51
N GLY A 108 -15.51 -3.08 15.69
CA GLY A 108 -14.54 -2.39 14.83
C GLY A 108 -14.70 -0.86 14.84
N THR A 109 -15.06 -0.29 15.99
CA THR A 109 -15.33 1.15 16.13
C THR A 109 -14.08 1.97 15.78
N ASP A 110 -14.21 2.93 14.87
CA ASP A 110 -13.14 3.85 14.51
C ASP A 110 -13.19 5.14 15.36
N PHE A 111 -12.14 5.34 16.14
CA PHE A 111 -11.96 6.47 17.05
C PHE A 111 -11.15 7.61 16.45
N ALA A 112 -10.77 7.57 15.17
CA ALA A 112 -9.93 8.59 14.56
C ALA A 112 -10.52 10.00 14.75
N GLN A 113 -11.81 10.17 14.43
CA GLN A 113 -12.50 11.45 14.61
C GLN A 113 -12.63 11.85 16.08
N ALA A 114 -13.02 10.91 16.96
CA ALA A 114 -13.22 11.16 18.39
C ALA A 114 -11.92 11.60 19.09
N LEU A 115 -10.78 11.10 18.62
CA LEU A 115 -9.45 11.44 19.13
C LEU A 115 -8.77 12.59 18.37
N GLY A 116 -9.44 13.19 17.38
CA GLY A 116 -8.86 14.24 16.54
C GLY A 116 -7.64 13.81 15.72
N ILE A 117 -7.51 12.51 15.46
CA ILE A 117 -6.41 11.92 14.69
C ILE A 117 -6.74 12.02 13.20
N THR A 118 -5.80 12.53 12.43
CA THR A 118 -5.93 12.64 10.96
C THR A 118 -4.85 11.84 10.25
N LYS A 119 -5.05 11.57 8.96
CA LYS A 119 -4.05 10.89 8.15
C LYS A 119 -3.05 11.90 7.61
N TRP A 120 -1.77 11.65 7.82
CA TRP A 120 -0.71 12.40 7.16
C TRP A 120 -0.76 12.12 5.65
N VAL A 121 -0.83 13.19 4.87
CA VAL A 121 -0.78 13.12 3.41
C VAL A 121 0.58 13.66 2.96
N PRO A 122 1.36 12.90 2.19
CA PRO A 122 2.62 13.38 1.64
C PRO A 122 2.40 14.52 0.64
N PRO A 123 3.39 15.41 0.46
CA PRO A 123 3.32 16.43 -0.58
C PRO A 123 3.32 15.78 -1.96
N ILE A 124 2.53 16.35 -2.88
CA ILE A 124 2.48 15.91 -4.29
C ILE A 124 3.50 16.72 -5.10
N PRO A 125 4.53 16.10 -5.71
CA PRO A 125 5.45 16.80 -6.60
C PRO A 125 4.73 17.46 -7.78
N PRO A 126 5.16 18.64 -8.25
CA PRO A 126 4.51 19.31 -9.38
C PRO A 126 4.42 18.46 -10.65
N THR A 127 5.40 17.58 -10.88
CA THR A 127 5.43 16.66 -12.04
C THR A 127 4.42 15.52 -11.93
N MET A 128 3.90 15.24 -10.73
CA MET A 128 2.84 14.26 -10.47
C MET A 128 1.45 14.93 -10.42
N ASN A 129 1.38 16.25 -10.55
CA ASN A 129 0.14 17.00 -10.62
C ASN A 129 -0.10 17.50 -12.05
N GLY A 130 -1.31 17.97 -12.34
CA GLY A 130 -1.67 18.49 -13.65
C GLY A 130 -3.13 18.90 -13.73
N ASP A 131 -3.52 19.47 -14.88
CA ASP A 131 -4.92 19.72 -15.16
C ASP A 131 -5.68 18.40 -15.26
N VAL A 132 -6.89 18.37 -14.71
CA VAL A 132 -7.72 17.17 -14.67
C VAL A 132 -8.99 17.33 -15.49
N GLU A 133 -9.57 16.21 -15.90
CA GLU A 133 -10.87 16.10 -16.51
C GLU A 133 -11.70 14.99 -15.84
N ALA A 134 -13.02 15.05 -16.00
CA ALA A 134 -13.90 13.97 -15.58
C ALA A 134 -13.63 12.73 -16.44
N ALA A 135 -13.51 11.58 -15.79
CA ALA A 135 -13.25 10.30 -16.43
C ALA A 135 -14.25 9.26 -15.88
N PRO A 136 -15.54 9.35 -16.25
CA PRO A 136 -16.57 8.42 -15.79
C PRO A 136 -16.29 6.97 -16.24
N ASP A 137 -15.57 6.80 -17.36
CA ASP A 137 -15.19 5.51 -17.90
C ASP A 137 -13.88 4.96 -17.35
N LEU A 138 -13.18 5.68 -16.47
CA LEU A 138 -11.98 5.19 -15.81
C LEU A 138 -12.32 3.92 -15.01
N LEU A 139 -11.58 2.84 -15.28
CA LEU A 139 -11.79 1.59 -14.55
C LEU A 139 -11.35 1.75 -13.08
N PRO A 140 -12.11 1.19 -12.12
CA PRO A 140 -11.92 1.50 -10.70
C PRO A 140 -10.53 1.14 -10.17
N TRP A 141 -9.95 2.04 -9.40
CA TRP A 141 -8.82 1.76 -8.52
C TRP A 141 -9.24 0.82 -7.38
N VAL A 142 -8.32 -0.04 -6.92
CA VAL A 142 -8.53 -0.86 -5.72
C VAL A 142 -7.41 -0.60 -4.72
N ASP A 143 -7.81 -0.35 -3.48
CA ASP A 143 -6.87 -0.20 -2.39
C ASP A 143 -6.34 -1.55 -1.89
N ILE A 144 -5.02 -1.58 -1.65
CA ILE A 144 -4.31 -2.77 -1.20
C ILE A 144 -3.98 -2.62 0.28
N GLU A 145 -4.69 -3.39 1.10
CA GLU A 145 -4.54 -3.41 2.55
C GLU A 145 -3.31 -4.20 3.01
N ASN A 146 -2.82 -3.91 4.21
CA ASN A 146 -1.63 -4.58 4.74
C ASN A 146 -2.00 -5.93 5.40
N ILE A 147 -1.31 -7.01 5.02
CA ILE A 147 -1.55 -8.35 5.55
C ILE A 147 -1.28 -8.44 7.06
N GLN A 148 -0.41 -7.57 7.61
CA GLN A 148 -0.20 -7.51 9.05
C GLN A 148 -1.43 -7.01 9.81
N ARG A 149 -2.26 -6.18 9.15
CA ARG A 149 -3.52 -5.71 9.72
C ARG A 149 -4.62 -6.74 9.56
N PHE A 150 -4.68 -7.37 8.39
CA PHE A 150 -5.72 -8.32 8.01
C PHE A 150 -5.09 -9.68 7.66
N PRO A 151 -4.61 -10.45 8.65
CA PRO A 151 -3.88 -11.70 8.40
C PRO A 151 -4.75 -12.77 7.73
N ASP A 152 -6.07 -12.67 7.87
CA ASP A 152 -7.03 -13.69 7.42
C ASP A 152 -7.54 -13.47 5.98
N VAL A 153 -6.95 -12.53 5.22
CA VAL A 153 -7.32 -12.30 3.82
C VAL A 153 -7.12 -13.56 2.96
N PHE A 154 -6.11 -14.37 3.29
CA PHE A 154 -5.79 -15.63 2.62
C PHE A 154 -5.80 -16.78 3.63
N ALA A 155 -6.40 -17.90 3.24
CA ALA A 155 -6.32 -19.11 4.06
C ALA A 155 -4.93 -19.75 3.95
N PRO A 156 -4.38 -20.35 5.02
CA PRO A 156 -3.15 -21.14 4.91
C PRO A 156 -3.26 -22.21 3.82
N GLY A 157 -2.27 -22.28 2.93
CA GLY A 157 -2.25 -23.23 1.81
C GLY A 157 -3.00 -22.77 0.56
N GLU A 158 -3.75 -21.67 0.61
CA GLU A 158 -4.45 -21.12 -0.56
C GLU A 158 -3.47 -20.75 -1.69
N PRO A 159 -3.74 -21.08 -2.96
CA PRO A 159 -2.87 -20.68 -4.08
C PRO A 159 -2.79 -19.15 -4.22
N VAL A 160 -1.58 -18.61 -4.15
CA VAL A 160 -1.30 -17.17 -4.31
C VAL A 160 -0.16 -16.93 -5.29
N ALA A 161 -0.15 -15.72 -5.85
CA ALA A 161 1.00 -15.13 -6.52
C ALA A 161 1.53 -13.97 -5.67
N VAL A 162 2.85 -13.94 -5.46
CA VAL A 162 3.54 -12.90 -4.67
C VAL A 162 4.48 -12.15 -5.60
N THR A 163 4.23 -10.86 -5.78
CA THR A 163 5.04 -9.98 -6.61
C THR A 163 5.84 -9.00 -5.77
N GLU A 164 6.97 -8.55 -6.30
CA GLU A 164 7.69 -7.44 -5.70
C GLU A 164 6.82 -6.17 -5.68
N LYS A 165 6.73 -5.53 -4.52
CA LYS A 165 6.11 -4.20 -4.41
C LYS A 165 7.15 -3.16 -4.77
N LEU A 166 6.91 -2.46 -5.88
CA LEU A 166 7.73 -1.35 -6.30
C LEU A 166 7.37 -0.08 -5.52
N HIS A 167 8.39 0.76 -5.32
CA HIS A 167 8.28 2.06 -4.69
C HIS A 167 8.41 3.16 -5.74
N GLY A 168 7.27 3.74 -6.12
CA GLY A 168 7.20 4.77 -7.12
C GLY A 168 5.94 5.61 -6.93
N SER A 169 5.17 5.76 -8.00
CA SER A 169 3.84 6.33 -7.96
C SER A 169 2.88 5.51 -8.83
N ALA A 170 1.75 5.12 -8.23
CA ALA A 170 0.73 4.31 -8.90
C ALA A 170 0.11 5.07 -10.08
N CYS A 171 0.12 4.43 -11.24
CA CYS A 171 -0.39 4.91 -12.51
C CYS A 171 -1.54 4.00 -12.97
N LEU A 172 -2.66 4.63 -13.30
CA LEU A 172 -3.88 3.97 -13.73
C LEU A 172 -4.12 4.37 -15.18
N VAL A 173 -4.16 3.40 -16.08
CA VAL A 173 -4.47 3.61 -17.49
C VAL A 173 -5.78 2.91 -17.80
N THR A 174 -6.73 3.58 -18.43
CA THR A 174 -7.92 2.94 -19.00
C THR A 174 -8.01 3.29 -20.47
N TYR A 175 -8.05 2.27 -21.32
CA TYR A 175 -8.36 2.38 -22.75
C TYR A 175 -9.83 2.07 -22.97
N VAL A 176 -10.54 2.92 -23.73
CA VAL A 176 -11.94 2.76 -24.13
C VAL A 176 -11.98 2.45 -25.62
N ALA A 177 -12.36 1.23 -25.98
CA ALA A 177 -12.19 0.71 -27.34
C ALA A 177 -13.04 1.42 -28.38
N ALA A 178 -14.29 1.75 -28.04
CA ALA A 178 -15.23 2.38 -28.98
C ALA A 178 -14.83 3.81 -29.40
N GLU A 179 -14.04 4.49 -28.58
CA GLU A 179 -13.59 5.88 -28.80
C GLU A 179 -12.10 5.97 -29.12
N GLU A 180 -11.38 4.85 -29.07
CA GLU A 180 -9.90 4.80 -29.07
C GLU A 180 -9.29 5.77 -28.03
N ARG A 181 -10.01 5.98 -26.92
CA ARG A 181 -9.67 6.99 -25.91
C ARG A 181 -8.84 6.38 -24.78
N VAL A 182 -7.88 7.15 -24.28
CA VAL A 182 -7.03 6.78 -23.15
C VAL A 182 -7.24 7.76 -22.00
N TYR A 183 -7.54 7.23 -20.82
CA TYR A 183 -7.46 7.94 -19.56
C TYR A 183 -6.20 7.54 -18.81
N VAL A 184 -5.48 8.52 -18.28
CA VAL A 184 -4.32 8.32 -17.40
C VAL A 184 -4.59 9.03 -16.07
N SER A 185 -4.38 8.34 -14.96
CA SER A 185 -4.64 8.87 -13.62
C SER A 185 -3.61 8.39 -12.60
N SER A 186 -3.49 9.11 -11.49
CA SER A 186 -2.91 8.61 -10.25
C SER A 186 -3.98 7.94 -9.39
N LYS A 187 -3.58 7.26 -8.32
CA LYS A 187 -4.54 6.71 -7.35
C LYS A 187 -5.41 7.78 -6.68
N GLY A 188 -4.85 8.98 -6.43
CA GLY A 188 -5.55 10.08 -5.76
C GLY A 188 -6.63 10.71 -6.62
N PHE A 189 -6.35 10.92 -7.91
CA PHE A 189 -7.34 11.41 -8.88
C PHE A 189 -8.33 10.31 -9.29
N GLY A 190 -7.85 9.07 -9.44
CA GLY A 190 -8.68 7.95 -9.90
C GLY A 190 -9.76 7.58 -8.89
N ALA A 191 -9.47 7.71 -7.59
CA ALA A 191 -10.47 7.55 -6.52
C ALA A 191 -11.61 8.59 -6.57
N LYS A 192 -11.47 9.66 -7.38
CA LYS A 192 -12.49 10.70 -7.60
C LYS A 192 -13.05 10.67 -9.03
N SER A 193 -12.79 9.61 -9.80
CA SER A 193 -13.16 9.49 -11.21
C SER A 193 -12.64 10.65 -12.06
N LEU A 194 -11.41 11.08 -11.78
CA LEU A 194 -10.69 12.11 -12.54
C LEU A 194 -9.51 11.50 -13.27
N ALA A 195 -9.23 11.99 -14.48
CA ALA A 195 -8.02 11.69 -15.22
C ALA A 195 -7.19 12.96 -15.41
N LEU A 196 -5.88 12.80 -15.55
CA LEU A 196 -4.97 13.87 -15.92
C LEU A 196 -5.10 14.13 -17.42
N LYS A 197 -5.28 15.40 -17.79
CA LYS A 197 -5.15 15.81 -19.19
C LYS A 197 -3.73 15.57 -19.68
N GLU A 198 -3.61 15.22 -20.96
CA GLU A 198 -2.32 14.91 -21.56
C GLU A 198 -1.39 16.13 -21.54
N ASP A 199 -0.27 15.98 -20.83
CA ASP A 199 0.84 16.95 -20.81
C ASP A 199 2.16 16.16 -20.91
N PRO A 200 3.01 16.41 -21.93
CA PRO A 200 4.29 15.71 -22.09
C PRO A 200 5.30 15.99 -20.97
N ARG A 201 5.03 16.92 -20.06
CA ARG A 201 5.82 17.19 -18.85
C ARG A 201 5.33 16.39 -17.64
N ASN A 202 4.08 15.94 -17.66
CA ASN A 202 3.50 15.16 -16.57
C ASN A 202 4.15 13.76 -16.50
N LEU A 203 4.49 13.32 -15.29
CA LEU A 203 5.21 12.08 -15.03
C LEU A 203 4.49 10.86 -15.61
N TYR A 204 3.17 10.76 -15.39
CA TYR A 204 2.39 9.59 -15.78
C TYR A 204 2.27 9.52 -17.30
N TRP A 205 1.93 10.62 -17.96
CA TRP A 205 1.87 10.67 -19.43
C TRP A 205 3.20 10.36 -20.09
N ARG A 206 4.32 10.85 -19.53
CA ARG A 206 5.67 10.49 -20.00
C ARG A 206 5.94 8.99 -19.90
N ALA A 207 5.57 8.35 -18.79
CA ALA A 207 5.75 6.92 -18.62
C ALA A 207 4.84 6.12 -19.57
N VAL A 208 3.56 6.45 -19.61
CA VAL A 208 2.54 5.78 -20.44
C VAL A 208 2.91 5.82 -21.92
N ARG A 209 3.31 7.00 -22.44
CA ARG A 209 3.75 7.15 -23.83
C ARG A 209 5.11 6.53 -24.08
N GLY A 210 6.05 6.65 -23.14
CA GLY A 210 7.39 6.09 -23.27
C GLY A 210 7.44 4.57 -23.37
N HIS A 211 6.45 3.89 -22.77
CA HIS A 211 6.33 2.43 -22.76
C HIS A 211 5.27 1.89 -23.74
N GLY A 212 4.58 2.74 -24.49
CA GLY A 212 3.54 2.31 -25.44
C GLY A 212 2.36 1.60 -24.78
N VAL A 213 2.00 2.01 -23.56
CA VAL A 213 0.91 1.39 -22.79
C VAL A 213 -0.45 1.47 -23.51
N PRO A 214 -0.82 2.60 -24.18
CA PRO A 214 -2.04 2.67 -24.96
C PRO A 214 -2.16 1.63 -26.06
N GLU A 215 -1.08 1.41 -26.80
CA GLU A 215 -1.04 0.49 -27.94
C GLU A 215 -1.18 -0.96 -27.46
N VAL A 216 -0.60 -1.29 -26.31
CA VAL A 216 -0.76 -2.59 -25.66
C VAL A 216 -2.20 -2.76 -25.17
N ALA A 217 -2.78 -1.75 -24.53
CA ALA A 217 -4.17 -1.80 -24.07
C ALA A 217 -5.16 -1.97 -25.23
N ALA A 218 -4.91 -1.33 -26.37
CA ALA A 218 -5.72 -1.49 -27.58
C ALA A 218 -5.65 -2.92 -28.14
N ARG A 219 -4.44 -3.50 -28.25
CA ARG A 219 -4.27 -4.92 -28.66
C ARG A 219 -4.96 -5.89 -27.71
N LEU A 220 -4.90 -5.64 -26.40
CA LEU A 220 -5.60 -6.44 -25.40
C LEU A 220 -7.12 -6.32 -25.54
N ALA A 221 -7.64 -5.11 -25.80
CA ALA A 221 -9.06 -4.88 -26.00
C ALA A 221 -9.59 -5.69 -27.19
N GLU A 222 -8.88 -5.64 -28.32
CA GLU A 222 -9.19 -6.44 -29.51
C GLU A 222 -9.12 -7.94 -29.22
N ARG A 223 -8.01 -8.41 -28.65
CA ARG A 223 -7.76 -9.83 -28.36
C ARG A 223 -8.81 -10.44 -27.43
N LEU A 224 -9.28 -9.68 -26.44
CA LEU A 224 -10.22 -10.15 -25.42
C LEU A 224 -11.68 -9.78 -25.72
N GLY A 225 -11.94 -9.00 -26.77
CA GLY A 225 -13.27 -8.45 -27.04
C GLY A 225 -13.77 -7.53 -25.92
N ALA A 226 -12.86 -6.76 -25.30
CA ALA A 226 -13.16 -5.90 -24.17
C ALA A 226 -13.54 -4.48 -24.63
N ALA A 227 -14.60 -3.94 -24.04
CA ALA A 227 -15.03 -2.55 -24.26
C ALA A 227 -14.05 -1.56 -23.60
N ARG A 228 -13.50 -1.93 -22.45
CA ARG A 228 -12.48 -1.19 -21.73
C ARG A 228 -11.37 -2.10 -21.22
N VAL A 229 -10.14 -1.60 -21.20
CA VAL A 229 -8.98 -2.28 -20.62
C VAL A 229 -8.29 -1.33 -19.65
N GLY A 230 -8.18 -1.75 -18.39
CA GLY A 230 -7.48 -1.05 -17.33
C GLY A 230 -6.13 -1.70 -17.07
N ILE A 231 -5.04 -0.95 -17.26
CA ILE A 231 -3.68 -1.38 -16.91
C ILE A 231 -3.22 -0.55 -15.71
N PHE A 232 -2.87 -1.24 -14.63
CA PHE A 232 -2.40 -0.62 -13.39
C PHE A 232 -0.92 -0.91 -13.25
N GLY A 233 -0.12 0.14 -13.07
CA GLY A 233 1.33 0.02 -12.99
C GLY A 233 1.95 1.01 -12.02
N GLU A 234 3.21 0.80 -11.72
CA GLU A 234 4.02 1.69 -10.89
C GLU A 234 5.00 2.44 -11.78
N VAL A 235 4.99 3.77 -11.73
CA VAL A 235 6.01 4.62 -12.35
C VAL A 235 7.13 4.83 -11.35
N TYR A 236 8.38 4.56 -11.71
CA TYR A 236 9.52 4.60 -10.79
C TYR A 236 10.79 5.15 -11.45
N GLY A 237 11.77 5.52 -10.63
CA GLY A 237 13.06 6.06 -11.10
C GLY A 237 13.59 7.16 -10.20
N ALA A 238 14.86 7.52 -10.41
CA ALA A 238 15.48 8.63 -9.69
C ALA A 238 14.68 9.92 -9.91
N GLY A 239 14.32 10.60 -8.81
CA GLY A 239 13.49 11.81 -8.86
C GLY A 239 11.98 11.55 -8.92
N VAL A 240 11.53 10.29 -8.99
CA VAL A 240 10.15 9.87 -8.72
C VAL A 240 9.98 9.60 -7.22
N GLN A 241 10.84 8.72 -6.69
CA GLN A 241 11.01 8.43 -5.26
C GLN A 241 12.49 8.14 -4.96
N ASP A 242 12.84 7.81 -3.72
CA ASP A 242 14.20 7.47 -3.29
C ASP A 242 14.71 6.12 -3.83
N LEU A 243 13.81 5.19 -4.12
CA LEU A 243 14.15 3.88 -4.69
C LEU A 243 14.07 3.92 -6.23
N ALA A 244 15.23 4.04 -6.87
CA ALA A 244 15.31 4.32 -8.31
C ALA A 244 15.28 3.08 -9.22
N TYR A 245 15.62 1.89 -8.72
CA TYR A 245 15.72 0.65 -9.52
C TYR A 245 16.63 0.74 -10.75
N GLY A 246 17.56 1.72 -10.78
CA GLY A 246 18.42 1.99 -11.94
C GLY A 246 17.74 2.76 -13.08
N ALA A 247 16.47 3.17 -12.90
CA ALA A 247 15.74 4.07 -13.79
C ALA A 247 15.99 5.54 -13.42
N ASP A 248 15.84 6.44 -14.40
CA ASP A 248 15.94 7.89 -14.22
C ASP A 248 14.63 8.57 -14.62
N GLY A 249 13.95 9.20 -13.65
CA GLY A 249 12.68 9.85 -13.86
C GLY A 249 12.75 11.15 -14.69
N ARG A 250 13.95 11.70 -14.88
CA ARG A 250 14.20 12.87 -15.75
C ARG A 250 14.71 12.49 -17.13
N GLY A 251 15.16 11.26 -17.30
CA GLY A 251 15.77 10.75 -18.53
C GLY A 251 14.83 9.93 -19.41
N ARG A 252 15.44 9.23 -20.38
CA ARG A 252 14.77 8.28 -21.28
C ARG A 252 14.54 6.90 -20.65
N THR A 253 15.04 6.68 -19.43
CA THR A 253 14.98 5.42 -18.69
C THR A 253 13.95 5.48 -17.55
N LEU A 254 12.91 6.30 -17.68
CA LEU A 254 11.81 6.35 -16.71
C LEU A 254 11.16 4.96 -16.62
N GLY A 255 11.11 4.43 -15.40
CA GLY A 255 10.60 3.09 -15.13
C GLY A 255 9.07 3.07 -15.14
N TYR A 256 8.52 1.99 -15.69
CA TYR A 256 7.12 1.64 -15.60
C TYR A 256 7.05 0.12 -15.49
N ALA A 257 6.25 -0.39 -14.56
CA ALA A 257 5.93 -1.82 -14.52
C ALA A 257 4.46 -2.01 -14.15
N ALA A 258 3.73 -2.75 -14.99
CA ALA A 258 2.36 -3.16 -14.69
C ALA A 258 2.35 -4.18 -13.54
N PHE A 259 1.31 -4.12 -12.71
CA PHE A 259 1.08 -5.08 -11.63
C PHE A 259 -0.35 -5.64 -11.63
N ASP A 260 -1.26 -5.05 -12.38
CA ASP A 260 -2.62 -5.56 -12.52
C ASP A 260 -3.28 -5.16 -13.83
N VAL A 261 -4.28 -5.93 -14.23
CA VAL A 261 -5.10 -5.69 -15.41
C VAL A 261 -6.56 -5.99 -15.08
N SER A 262 -7.45 -5.08 -15.46
CA SER A 262 -8.90 -5.31 -15.47
C SER A 262 -9.46 -5.08 -16.87
N VAL A 263 -10.55 -5.74 -17.20
CA VAL A 263 -11.23 -5.60 -18.49
C VAL A 263 -12.73 -5.50 -18.26
N GLU A 264 -13.41 -4.74 -19.10
CA GLU A 264 -14.87 -4.78 -19.16
C GLU A 264 -15.31 -5.56 -20.40
N ILE A 265 -16.03 -6.66 -20.19
CA ILE A 265 -16.59 -7.50 -21.25
C ILE A 265 -18.07 -7.70 -20.93
N GLY A 266 -18.95 -7.43 -21.90
CA GLY A 266 -20.40 -7.60 -21.72
C GLY A 266 -21.00 -6.74 -20.61
N GLY A 267 -20.44 -5.56 -20.33
CA GLY A 267 -20.90 -4.64 -19.29
C GLY A 267 -20.46 -5.00 -17.86
N ALA A 268 -19.60 -6.00 -17.70
CA ALA A 268 -19.06 -6.40 -16.40
C ALA A 268 -17.54 -6.22 -16.35
N VAL A 269 -17.06 -5.57 -15.29
CA VAL A 269 -15.62 -5.46 -15.01
C VAL A 269 -15.12 -6.74 -14.38
N ARG A 270 -14.10 -7.34 -14.98
CA ARG A 270 -13.37 -8.51 -14.49
C ARG A 270 -11.90 -8.13 -14.29
N TRP A 271 -11.35 -8.47 -13.15
CA TRP A 271 -9.91 -8.47 -12.94
C TRP A 271 -9.31 -9.77 -13.47
N LEU A 272 -8.20 -9.68 -14.18
CA LEU A 272 -7.52 -10.86 -14.70
C LEU A 272 -6.76 -11.57 -13.59
N ASP A 273 -6.70 -12.89 -13.67
CA ASP A 273 -5.90 -13.70 -12.74
C ASP A 273 -4.43 -13.31 -12.84
N ALA A 274 -3.65 -13.49 -11.78
CA ALA A 274 -2.27 -13.02 -11.74
C ALA A 274 -1.40 -13.60 -12.88
N ALA A 275 -1.57 -14.89 -13.18
CA ALA A 275 -0.87 -15.56 -14.28
C ALA A 275 -1.37 -15.13 -15.66
N GLU A 276 -2.68 -14.86 -15.79
CA GLU A 276 -3.29 -14.38 -17.03
C GLU A 276 -2.77 -12.97 -17.38
N ALA A 277 -2.79 -12.04 -16.41
CA ALA A 277 -2.27 -10.69 -16.58
C ALA A 277 -0.77 -10.69 -16.95
N ALA A 278 0.05 -11.46 -16.22
CA ALA A 278 1.48 -11.57 -16.50
C ALA A 278 1.74 -12.17 -17.89
N GLY A 279 1.04 -13.24 -18.27
CA GLY A 279 1.21 -13.89 -19.58
C GLY A 279 0.72 -13.05 -20.76
N LEU A 280 -0.29 -12.21 -20.57
CA LEU A 280 -0.78 -11.28 -21.60
C LEU A 280 0.15 -10.09 -21.83
N LEU A 281 0.92 -9.70 -20.81
CA LEU A 281 1.85 -8.58 -20.87
C LEU A 281 3.29 -9.00 -21.13
N ASP A 282 3.60 -10.30 -21.09
CA ASP A 282 4.94 -10.81 -21.36
C ASP A 282 5.44 -10.39 -22.75
N GLY A 283 6.62 -9.80 -22.81
CA GLY A 283 7.20 -9.22 -24.02
C GLY A 283 6.54 -7.93 -24.54
N GLU A 284 5.41 -7.51 -23.98
CA GLU A 284 4.62 -6.34 -24.42
C GLU A 284 4.83 -5.13 -23.48
N LEU A 285 4.78 -5.35 -22.15
CA LEU A 285 5.04 -4.34 -21.12
C LEU A 285 5.86 -4.94 -19.98
N PRO A 286 6.74 -4.16 -19.33
CA PRO A 286 7.36 -4.62 -18.10
C PRO A 286 6.27 -4.92 -17.05
N PHE A 287 6.34 -6.11 -16.46
CA PHE A 287 5.48 -6.52 -15.36
C PHE A 287 6.31 -6.61 -14.07
N VAL A 288 5.70 -6.32 -12.93
CA VAL A 288 6.40 -6.43 -11.64
C VAL A 288 6.92 -7.86 -11.42
N PRO A 289 8.14 -8.05 -10.88
CA PRO A 289 8.71 -9.38 -10.72
C PRO A 289 7.82 -10.29 -9.86
N VAL A 290 7.49 -11.48 -10.38
CA VAL A 290 6.88 -12.56 -9.59
C VAL A 290 7.97 -13.25 -8.78
N LEU A 291 7.88 -13.18 -7.45
CA LEU A 291 8.87 -13.74 -6.54
C LEU A 291 8.49 -15.15 -6.08
N PHE A 292 7.20 -15.46 -6.07
CA PHE A 292 6.68 -16.76 -5.67
C PHE A 292 5.27 -17.01 -6.25
N THR A 293 4.98 -18.27 -6.54
CA THR A 293 3.63 -18.77 -6.81
C THR A 293 3.50 -20.12 -6.12
N GLY A 294 2.42 -20.31 -5.37
CA GLY A 294 2.23 -21.52 -4.59
C GLY A 294 1.30 -21.32 -3.40
N PRO A 295 1.29 -22.26 -2.44
CA PRO A 295 0.45 -22.19 -1.25
C PRO A 295 0.84 -20.99 -0.37
N TYR A 296 -0.16 -20.26 0.11
CA TYR A 296 0.02 -19.14 1.03
C TYR A 296 0.57 -19.62 2.37
N ASP A 297 1.68 -19.02 2.77
CA ASP A 297 2.28 -19.13 4.09
C ASP A 297 2.74 -17.74 4.55
N THR A 298 2.20 -17.29 5.68
CA THR A 298 2.46 -15.94 6.20
C THR A 298 3.95 -15.71 6.48
N ALA A 299 4.65 -16.71 7.03
CA ALA A 299 6.06 -16.56 7.37
C ALA A 299 6.91 -16.38 6.10
N ARG A 300 6.64 -17.17 5.06
CA ARG A 300 7.27 -17.04 3.75
C ARG A 300 7.00 -15.69 3.09
N VAL A 301 5.77 -15.19 3.17
CA VAL A 301 5.43 -13.86 2.63
C VAL A 301 6.21 -12.75 3.35
N LEU A 302 6.31 -12.80 4.68
CA LEU A 302 7.06 -11.81 5.45
C LEU A 302 8.58 -11.90 5.20
N GLU A 303 9.10 -13.10 4.95
CA GLU A 303 10.48 -13.31 4.50
C GLU A 303 10.70 -12.66 3.12
N LEU A 304 9.84 -12.95 2.14
CA LEU A 304 9.91 -12.39 0.79
C LEU A 304 9.70 -10.87 0.74
N ALA A 305 8.95 -10.31 1.69
CA ALA A 305 8.81 -8.85 1.82
C ALA A 305 10.15 -8.16 2.05
N SER A 306 11.14 -8.85 2.62
CA SER A 306 12.45 -8.31 2.92
C SER A 306 13.51 -8.74 1.90
N GLY A 307 14.66 -8.06 1.91
CA GLY A 307 15.80 -8.35 1.04
C GLY A 307 16.05 -7.27 0.00
N ARG A 308 16.86 -7.60 -1.02
CA ARG A 308 17.17 -6.70 -2.13
C ARG A 308 16.12 -6.82 -3.23
N GLU A 309 15.86 -5.70 -3.89
CA GLU A 309 14.99 -5.64 -5.06
C GLU A 309 15.50 -6.52 -6.21
N THR A 310 14.60 -7.05 -7.05
CA THR A 310 14.96 -7.85 -8.24
C THR A 310 14.71 -7.12 -9.56
N VAL A 311 14.02 -5.99 -9.55
CA VAL A 311 13.62 -5.22 -10.74
C VAL A 311 14.83 -4.82 -11.59
N SER A 312 15.91 -4.38 -10.97
CA SER A 312 17.12 -3.93 -11.69
C SER A 312 18.04 -5.06 -12.14
N GLY A 313 17.78 -6.29 -11.68
CA GLY A 313 18.69 -7.44 -11.82
C GLY A 313 20.00 -7.33 -11.03
N ARG A 314 20.23 -6.24 -10.28
CA ARG A 314 21.49 -5.95 -9.57
C ARG A 314 21.33 -5.78 -8.05
N GLY A 315 20.11 -5.75 -7.54
CA GLY A 315 19.84 -5.54 -6.12
C GLY A 315 20.41 -4.23 -5.60
N LEU A 316 20.16 -3.12 -6.29
CA LEU A 316 20.76 -1.80 -6.02
C LEU A 316 20.39 -1.26 -4.63
N HIS A 317 19.20 -1.61 -4.13
CA HIS A 317 18.71 -1.22 -2.83
C HIS A 317 17.81 -2.31 -2.23
N LEU A 318 17.32 -2.05 -1.02
CA LEU A 318 16.32 -2.90 -0.39
C LEU A 318 14.98 -2.83 -1.14
N ARG A 319 14.23 -3.92 -1.11
CA ARG A 319 12.85 -3.99 -1.59
C ARG A 319 11.91 -3.28 -0.62
N GLU A 320 10.89 -2.59 -1.14
CA GLU A 320 9.84 -2.02 -0.27
C GLU A 320 9.06 -3.12 0.45
N GLY A 321 8.59 -4.10 -0.30
CA GLY A 321 7.75 -5.17 0.21
C GLY A 321 7.29 -6.10 -0.91
N VAL A 322 6.20 -6.80 -0.67
CA VAL A 322 5.51 -7.63 -1.65
C VAL A 322 4.03 -7.33 -1.70
N VAL A 323 3.40 -7.63 -2.84
CA VAL A 323 1.95 -7.71 -3.00
C VAL A 323 1.59 -9.19 -3.17
N ILE A 324 0.55 -9.62 -2.47
CA ILE A 324 0.01 -10.96 -2.48
C ILE A 324 -1.37 -10.88 -3.16
N ARG A 325 -1.59 -11.71 -4.16
CA ARG A 325 -2.88 -11.88 -4.84
C ARG A 325 -3.29 -13.35 -4.79
N ALA A 326 -4.58 -13.62 -4.64
CA ALA A 326 -5.10 -14.95 -4.91
C ALA A 326 -4.76 -15.35 -6.36
N ALA A 327 -4.37 -16.59 -6.58
CA ALA A 327 -3.95 -17.05 -7.91
C ALA A 327 -5.11 -16.97 -8.91
N ALA A 328 -6.30 -17.38 -8.48
CA ALA A 328 -7.57 -17.10 -9.13
C ALA A 328 -8.25 -15.93 -8.41
N GLU A 329 -8.70 -14.93 -9.16
CA GLU A 329 -9.33 -13.74 -8.61
C GLU A 329 -10.59 -14.11 -7.82
N ARG A 330 -10.72 -13.54 -6.61
CA ARG A 330 -11.89 -13.74 -5.77
C ARG A 330 -12.17 -12.55 -4.87
N TYR A 331 -13.41 -12.48 -4.41
CA TYR A 331 -13.81 -11.58 -3.34
C TYR A 331 -13.22 -12.03 -1.99
N SER A 332 -12.87 -11.06 -1.15
CA SER A 332 -12.43 -11.23 0.22
C SER A 332 -13.42 -10.52 1.16
N PRO A 333 -14.16 -11.24 2.01
CA PRO A 333 -15.04 -10.61 2.99
C PRO A 333 -14.26 -9.85 4.06
N VAL A 334 -12.98 -10.18 4.27
CA VAL A 334 -12.11 -9.54 5.26
C VAL A 334 -11.81 -8.09 4.88
N THR A 335 -11.58 -7.83 3.59
CA THR A 335 -11.28 -6.48 3.06
C THR A 335 -12.47 -5.82 2.37
N GLY A 336 -13.59 -6.54 2.21
CA GLY A 336 -14.78 -6.01 1.52
C GLY A 336 -14.58 -5.82 0.01
N GLY A 337 -13.61 -6.50 -0.59
CA GLY A 337 -13.17 -6.25 -1.96
C GLY A 337 -12.40 -7.43 -2.53
N ARG A 338 -11.31 -7.16 -3.25
CA ARG A 338 -10.47 -8.20 -3.85
C ARG A 338 -9.60 -8.89 -2.80
N ALA A 339 -9.30 -10.17 -3.02
CA ALA A 339 -8.29 -10.91 -2.26
C ALA A 339 -6.88 -10.51 -2.69
N VAL A 340 -6.49 -9.29 -2.30
CA VAL A 340 -5.19 -8.70 -2.54
C VAL A 340 -4.73 -7.98 -1.26
N ALA A 341 -3.46 -8.19 -0.88
CA ALA A 341 -2.86 -7.53 0.27
C ALA A 341 -1.39 -7.22 0.00
N LYS A 342 -0.77 -6.41 0.86
CA LYS A 342 0.67 -6.11 0.81
C LYS A 342 1.35 -6.46 2.13
N ALA A 343 2.63 -6.81 2.06
CA ALA A 343 3.52 -6.88 3.20
C ALA A 343 4.69 -5.93 2.96
N VAL A 344 4.98 -5.04 3.91
CA VAL A 344 6.04 -4.03 3.78
C VAL A 344 7.25 -4.44 4.63
N SER A 345 8.45 -4.30 4.09
CA SER A 345 9.69 -4.67 4.78
C SER A 345 9.93 -3.81 6.03
N PRO A 346 10.28 -4.41 7.18
CA PRO A 346 10.80 -3.68 8.32
C PRO A 346 12.01 -2.79 8.01
N ALA A 347 12.88 -3.22 7.09
CA ALA A 347 14.06 -2.45 6.68
C ALA A 347 13.65 -1.21 5.88
N TYR A 348 12.62 -1.33 5.05
CA TYR A 348 12.06 -0.23 4.28
C TYR A 348 11.39 0.81 5.16
N LEU A 349 10.54 0.37 6.09
CA LEU A 349 9.82 1.26 7.01
C LEU A 349 10.74 2.09 7.90
N THR A 350 11.96 1.59 8.15
CA THR A 350 12.94 2.23 9.05
C THR A 350 14.14 2.82 8.29
N ARG A 351 14.07 2.88 6.96
CA ARG A 351 15.15 3.42 6.12
C ARG A 351 15.36 4.92 6.36
N LYS A 352 16.61 5.37 6.26
CA LYS A 352 16.95 6.78 6.46
C LYS A 352 16.77 7.55 5.16
N GLY A 353 16.16 8.74 5.24
CA GLY A 353 16.05 9.66 4.12
C GLY A 353 15.09 9.22 3.01
N GLY A 354 14.21 8.25 3.27
CA GLY A 354 13.22 7.79 2.29
C GLY A 354 12.18 8.86 1.94
N THR A 355 11.62 8.78 0.74
CA THR A 355 10.51 9.62 0.28
C THR A 355 9.23 8.78 0.20
N GLU A 356 8.08 9.43 0.29
CA GLU A 356 6.77 8.76 0.25
C GLU A 356 5.77 9.62 -0.54
N TYR A 357 6.20 10.22 -1.66
CA TYR A 357 5.31 11.07 -2.46
C TYR A 357 4.10 10.27 -2.99
N GLU A 358 2.90 10.84 -3.01
CA GLU A 358 1.70 10.13 -3.51
C GLU A 358 0.79 11.01 -4.33
#